data_AF-A0A968NNM8-F1
#
_entry.id   AF-A0A968NNM8-F1
#
_cell.length_a   1.000
_cell.length_b   1.000
_cell.length_c   1.000
_cell.angle_alpha   90.00
_cell.angle_beta   90.00
_cell.angle_gamma   90.00
#
_symmetry.space_group_name_H-M   'P 1'
#
loop_
_entity.id
_entity.type
_entity.pdbx_description
1 polymer ?
#
loop_
_entity_poly.entity_id
_entity_poly.type
_entity_poly.pdbx_seq_one_letter_code
_entity_poly.pdbx_strand_id
1 'polypeptide(L)'
;MMLSINELLEIHPEHLWLEFSQEDQSIAYSNSNTCWNAYLNSLCSNSFLAWLKEEPDFQTIPKALPELADLHSIWEFVNGTALTVGDNRIVLIPSDKSSLREVRIPQEWVDIPNWAAHYYLAVQLDLAKRWLRVWG
;
A
#
# COMPACT_ATOMS: atom_id res chain seq x y z
N MET A 1 15.89 -7.99 16.84
CA MET A 1 14.54 -8.45 17.24
C MET A 1 13.75 -8.45 15.95
N MET A 2 12.98 -9.50 15.65
CA MET A 2 12.21 -9.55 14.40
C MET A 2 10.84 -8.97 14.71
N LEU A 3 10.55 -7.74 14.28
CA LEU A 3 9.22 -7.19 14.49
C LEU A 3 8.21 -7.88 13.58
N SER A 4 7.18 -8.41 14.21
CA SER A 4 5.95 -8.85 13.56
C SER A 4 5.07 -7.64 13.25
N ILE A 5 4.16 -7.80 12.29
CA ILE A 5 3.14 -6.78 11.97
C ILE A 5 2.32 -6.36 13.19
N ASN A 6 2.11 -7.27 14.15
CA ASN A 6 1.40 -6.98 15.38
C ASN A 6 2.16 -5.95 16.23
N GLU A 7 3.49 -6.00 16.25
CA GLU A 7 4.29 -5.01 16.98
C GLU A 7 4.36 -3.67 16.22
N LEU A 8 4.25 -3.66 14.89
CA LEU A 8 4.11 -2.41 14.11
C LEU A 8 2.82 -1.68 14.48
N LEU A 9 1.71 -2.43 14.67
CA LEU A 9 0.44 -1.90 15.16
C LEU A 9 0.54 -1.35 16.59
N GLU A 10 1.46 -1.85 17.42
CA GLU A 10 1.71 -1.32 18.77
C GLU A 10 2.53 -0.02 18.75
N ILE A 11 3.44 0.15 17.77
CA ILE A 11 4.32 1.33 17.66
C ILE A 11 3.62 2.52 16.97
N HIS A 12 2.75 2.25 16.00
CA HIS A 12 1.96 3.26 15.29
C HIS A 12 0.45 2.99 15.41
N PRO A 13 -0.13 3.14 16.61
CA PRO A 13 -1.44 2.60 16.95
C PRO A 13 -2.64 3.21 16.21
N GLU A 14 -2.47 4.32 15.48
CA GLU A 14 -3.60 4.94 14.76
C GLU A 14 -3.24 5.37 13.33
N HIS A 15 -2.09 6.02 13.12
CA HIS A 15 -1.73 6.59 11.83
C HIS A 15 -0.21 6.60 11.57
N LEU A 16 0.22 6.06 10.42
CA LEU A 16 1.56 6.25 9.87
C LEU A 16 1.51 7.30 8.75
N TRP A 17 2.33 8.34 8.85
CA TRP A 17 2.41 9.40 7.85
C TRP A 17 3.72 9.30 7.08
N LEU A 18 3.63 9.21 5.76
CA LEU A 18 4.79 9.17 4.86
C LEU A 18 4.73 10.34 3.89
N GLU A 19 5.87 10.95 3.63
CA GLU A 19 6.03 11.95 2.58
C GLU A 19 6.58 11.29 1.32
N PHE A 20 6.26 11.85 0.15
CA PHE A 20 6.83 11.40 -1.12
C PHE A 20 7.28 12.59 -1.97
N SER A 21 8.23 12.35 -2.86
CA SER A 21 8.82 13.38 -3.71
C SER A 21 8.00 13.60 -4.99
N GLN A 22 8.35 14.66 -5.74
CA GLN A 22 7.80 14.87 -7.08
C GLN A 22 8.33 13.82 -8.08
N GLU A 23 9.50 13.25 -7.82
CA GLU A 23 10.09 12.18 -8.60
C GLU A 23 9.27 10.90 -8.45
N ASP A 24 8.84 10.57 -7.22
CA ASP A 24 7.96 9.43 -6.94
C ASP A 24 6.64 9.52 -7.70
N GLN A 25 6.04 10.72 -7.75
CA GLN A 25 4.84 10.97 -8.55
C GLN A 25 5.08 10.76 -10.05
N SER A 26 6.23 11.19 -10.55
CA SER A 26 6.58 11.07 -11.98
C SER A 26 6.82 9.61 -12.38
N ILE A 27 7.49 8.85 -11.52
CA ILE A 27 7.73 7.41 -11.69
C ILE A 27 6.41 6.65 -11.66
N ALA A 28 5.57 6.89 -10.64
CA ALA A 28 4.26 6.26 -10.53
C ALA A 28 3.36 6.55 -11.74
N TYR A 29 3.38 7.81 -12.22
CA TYR A 29 2.60 8.20 -13.40
C TYR A 29 3.09 7.50 -14.68
N SER A 30 4.41 7.42 -14.87
CA SER A 30 5.01 6.76 -16.03
C SER A 30 4.72 5.26 -16.08
N ASN A 31 4.60 4.63 -14.92
CA ASN A 31 4.33 3.20 -14.78
C ASN A 31 2.83 2.89 -14.77
N SER A 32 1.97 3.88 -14.53
CA SER A 32 0.52 3.73 -14.66
C SER A 32 0.12 3.89 -16.13
N ASN A 33 -0.51 2.88 -16.74
CA ASN A 33 -1.01 2.92 -18.12
C ASN A 33 -2.17 3.94 -18.32
N THR A 34 -2.05 5.17 -17.79
CA THR A 34 -3.09 6.21 -17.66
C THR A 34 -4.26 5.87 -16.72
N CYS A 35 -4.24 4.72 -16.05
CA CYS A 35 -5.24 4.36 -15.06
C CYS A 35 -4.98 5.05 -13.71
N TRP A 36 -5.97 5.78 -13.19
CA TRP A 36 -5.88 6.48 -11.91
C TRP A 36 -5.65 5.53 -10.73
N ASN A 37 -6.30 4.36 -10.74
CA ASN A 37 -6.10 3.35 -9.72
C ASN A 37 -4.66 2.82 -9.75
N ALA A 38 -4.11 2.51 -10.93
CA ALA A 38 -2.73 2.08 -11.08
C ALA A 38 -1.74 3.13 -10.60
N TYR A 39 -2.01 4.42 -10.86
CA TYR A 39 -1.21 5.52 -10.34
C TYR A 39 -1.19 5.56 -8.81
N LEU A 40 -2.38 5.57 -8.18
CA LEU A 40 -2.49 5.62 -6.72
C LEU A 40 -1.87 4.38 -6.05
N ASN A 41 -2.11 3.19 -6.60
CA ASN A 41 -1.55 1.94 -6.09
C ASN A 41 -0.02 1.89 -6.23
N SER A 42 0.52 2.36 -7.35
CA SER A 42 1.96 2.43 -7.57
C SER A 42 2.63 3.39 -6.58
N LEU A 43 2.11 4.61 -6.46
CA LEU A 43 2.66 5.61 -5.55
C LEU A 43 2.58 5.13 -4.09
N CYS A 44 1.41 4.66 -3.67
CA CYS A 44 1.19 4.14 -2.33
C CYS A 44 2.13 2.98 -2.00
N SER A 45 2.22 1.99 -2.89
CA SER A 45 3.06 0.82 -2.66
C SER A 45 4.54 1.19 -2.61
N ASN A 46 5.00 2.06 -3.51
CA ASN A 46 6.41 2.45 -3.56
C ASN A 46 6.82 3.21 -2.29
N SER A 47 6.01 4.17 -1.85
CA SER A 47 6.29 4.94 -0.64
C SER A 47 6.25 4.07 0.61
N PHE A 48 5.27 3.17 0.74
CA PHE A 48 5.19 2.25 1.88
C PHE A 48 6.35 1.25 1.89
N LEU A 49 6.73 0.70 0.72
CA LEU A 49 7.87 -0.19 0.60
C LEU A 49 9.20 0.51 0.88
N ALA A 50 9.34 1.79 0.53
CA ALA A 50 10.51 2.58 0.85
C ALA A 50 10.64 2.75 2.37
N TRP A 51 9.57 3.19 3.04
CA TRP A 51 9.54 3.29 4.49
C TRP A 51 9.85 1.96 5.19
N LEU A 52 9.23 0.86 4.75
CA LEU A 52 9.43 -0.46 5.35
C LEU A 52 10.87 -0.98 5.20
N LYS A 53 11.62 -0.53 4.19
CA LYS A 53 13.05 -0.85 4.03
C LYS A 53 13.95 -0.03 4.93
N GLU A 54 13.52 1.18 5.29
CA GLU A 54 14.26 2.07 6.19
C GLU A 54 14.02 1.74 7.66
N GLU A 55 12.91 1.06 7.97
CA GLU A 55 12.56 0.68 9.34
C GLU A 55 13.54 -0.40 9.87
N PRO A 56 14.42 -0.06 10.83
CA PRO A 56 15.54 -0.92 11.26
C PRO A 56 15.08 -2.23 11.91
N ASP A 57 13.84 -2.25 12.37
CA ASP A 57 13.23 -3.38 13.04
C ASP A 57 12.59 -4.42 12.08
N PHE A 58 12.40 -4.06 10.80
CA PHE A 58 11.95 -4.97 9.75
C PHE A 58 13.12 -5.55 8.98
N GLN A 59 13.62 -6.71 9.41
CA GLN A 59 14.72 -7.40 8.72
C GLN A 59 14.27 -8.19 7.47
N THR A 60 12.96 -8.39 7.27
CA THR A 60 12.44 -9.14 6.13
C THR A 60 12.14 -8.18 4.98
N ILE A 61 12.82 -8.38 3.84
CA ILE A 61 12.57 -7.58 2.64
C ILE A 61 11.12 -7.82 2.20
N PRO A 62 10.24 -6.82 2.26
CA PRO A 62 8.87 -6.97 1.82
C PRO A 62 8.83 -7.25 0.32
N LYS A 63 8.03 -8.24 -0.09
CA LYS A 63 7.81 -8.56 -1.50
C LYS A 63 6.38 -8.19 -1.89
N ALA A 64 6.23 -7.34 -2.91
CA ALA A 64 4.92 -7.12 -3.52
C ALA A 64 4.46 -8.41 -4.21
N LEU A 65 3.18 -8.77 -4.03
CA LEU A 65 2.54 -9.91 -4.69
C LEU A 65 1.27 -9.45 -5.41
N PRO A 66 0.99 -9.95 -6.63
CA PRO A 66 1.88 -10.74 -7.49
C PRO A 66 3.14 -9.97 -7.95
N GLU A 67 4.04 -10.61 -8.69
CA GLU A 67 5.20 -9.93 -9.28
C GLU A 67 4.74 -8.69 -10.08
N LEU A 68 5.53 -7.62 -10.05
CA LEU A 68 5.22 -6.30 -10.64
C LEU A 68 4.62 -6.36 -12.05
N ALA A 69 4.99 -7.36 -12.85
CA ALA A 69 4.49 -7.56 -14.20
C ALA A 69 2.97 -7.82 -14.28
N ASP A 70 2.38 -8.47 -13.27
CA ASP A 70 0.93 -8.77 -13.23
C ASP A 70 0.12 -7.67 -12.51
N LEU A 71 0.77 -6.86 -11.66
CA LEU A 71 0.12 -5.82 -10.85
C LEU A 71 -0.53 -4.72 -11.70
N HIS A 72 0.11 -4.32 -12.81
CA HIS A 72 -0.42 -3.27 -13.67
C HIS A 72 -1.78 -3.63 -14.27
N SER A 73 -1.93 -4.87 -14.76
CA SER A 73 -3.21 -5.37 -15.30
C SER A 73 -4.27 -5.52 -14.23
N ILE A 74 -3.89 -5.88 -12.99
CA ILE A 74 -4.84 -5.98 -11.87
C ILE A 74 -5.32 -4.60 -11.44
N TRP A 75 -4.43 -3.62 -11.32
CA TRP A 75 -4.77 -2.26 -10.89
C TRP A 75 -5.65 -1.49 -11.87
N GLU A 76 -5.78 -1.96 -13.12
CA GLU A 76 -6.78 -1.44 -14.04
C GLU A 76 -8.22 -1.71 -13.55
N PHE A 77 -8.44 -2.79 -12.82
CA PHE A 77 -9.78 -3.24 -12.42
C PHE A 77 -9.99 -3.23 -10.90
N VAL A 78 -8.95 -3.54 -10.13
CA VAL A 78 -9.04 -3.77 -8.69
C VAL A 78 -8.14 -2.78 -7.96
N ASN A 79 -8.74 -1.97 -7.09
CA ASN A 79 -7.98 -1.07 -6.24
C ASN A 79 -7.25 -1.86 -5.15
N GLY A 80 -5.97 -1.58 -4.93
CA GLY A 80 -5.21 -2.12 -3.84
C GLY A 80 -3.99 -2.91 -4.27
N THR A 81 -3.03 -3.01 -3.36
CA THR A 81 -1.77 -3.71 -3.59
C THR A 81 -1.49 -4.68 -2.46
N ALA A 82 -1.33 -5.96 -2.79
CA ALA A 82 -0.88 -6.95 -1.83
C ALA A 82 0.64 -6.90 -1.66
N LEU A 83 1.07 -6.88 -0.40
CA LEU A 83 2.46 -6.93 0.05
C LEU A 83 2.60 -8.09 1.02
N THR A 84 3.72 -8.80 0.93
CA THR A 84 4.07 -9.86 1.88
C THR A 84 5.21 -9.39 2.76
N VAL A 85 4.99 -9.44 4.08
CA VAL A 85 5.95 -9.06 5.11
C VAL A 85 6.06 -10.23 6.09
N GLY A 86 7.19 -10.93 6.07
CA GLY A 86 7.32 -12.23 6.74
C GLY A 86 6.31 -13.23 6.18
N ASP A 87 5.51 -13.84 7.06
CA ASP A 87 4.44 -14.77 6.68
C ASP A 87 3.09 -14.05 6.46
N ASN A 88 3.06 -12.73 6.64
CA ASN A 88 1.82 -11.96 6.60
C ASN A 88 1.60 -11.26 5.28
N ARG A 89 0.39 -11.45 4.72
CA ARG A 89 -0.09 -10.65 3.58
C ARG A 89 -0.85 -9.43 4.08
N ILE A 90 -0.42 -8.26 3.65
CA ILE A 90 -1.13 -7.00 3.83
C ILE A 90 -1.65 -6.54 2.47
N VAL A 91 -2.86 -6.01 2.42
CA VAL A 91 -3.34 -5.25 1.25
C VAL A 91 -3.46 -3.78 1.62
N LEU A 92 -2.75 -2.93 0.87
CA LEU A 92 -2.89 -1.47 0.95
C LEU A 92 -4.04 -1.04 0.04
N ILE A 93 -4.99 -0.26 0.54
CA ILE A 93 -6.12 0.29 -0.23
C ILE A 93 -6.02 1.82 -0.27
N PRO A 94 -5.45 2.39 -1.35
CA PRO A 94 -5.28 3.83 -1.45
C PRO A 94 -6.56 4.56 -1.85
N SER A 95 -6.68 5.81 -1.39
CA SER A 95 -7.71 6.76 -1.79
C SER A 95 -7.19 8.20 -1.66
N ASP A 96 -7.45 9.01 -2.67
CA ASP A 96 -7.20 10.46 -2.71
C ASP A 96 -8.35 11.29 -2.12
N LYS A 97 -9.36 10.65 -1.53
CA LYS A 97 -10.51 11.35 -0.96
C LYS A 97 -10.11 12.09 0.31
N SER A 98 -10.46 13.37 0.37
CA SER A 98 -10.12 14.27 1.49
C SER A 98 -10.80 13.89 2.82
N SER A 99 -11.90 13.13 2.78
CA SER A 99 -12.58 12.61 3.97
C SER A 99 -12.79 11.10 3.83
N LEU A 100 -12.02 10.34 4.60
CA LEU A 100 -12.21 8.89 4.75
C LEU A 100 -12.90 8.63 6.08
N ARG A 101 -14.20 8.36 6.04
CA ARG A 101 -14.98 7.86 7.19
C ARG A 101 -15.11 6.33 7.17
N GLU A 102 -14.90 5.75 6.01
CA GLU A 102 -15.03 4.33 5.74
C GLU A 102 -13.97 3.94 4.71
N VAL A 103 -13.58 2.66 4.77
CA VAL A 103 -12.67 2.03 3.83
C VAL A 103 -13.48 0.97 3.12
N ARG A 104 -13.46 0.99 1.79
CA ARG A 104 -14.12 -0.03 0.98
C ARG A 104 -13.06 -0.97 0.46
N ILE A 105 -13.08 -2.20 0.97
CA ILE A 105 -12.22 -3.27 0.49
C ILE A 105 -12.89 -3.87 -0.75
N PRO A 106 -12.22 -3.93 -1.91
CA PRO A 106 -12.74 -4.63 -3.06
C PRO A 106 -12.99 -6.11 -2.76
N GLN A 107 -14.09 -6.63 -3.28
CA GLN A 107 -14.58 -7.98 -2.98
C GLN A 107 -13.56 -9.04 -3.40
N GLU A 108 -12.80 -8.80 -4.46
CA GLU A 108 -11.74 -9.68 -4.96
C GLU A 108 -10.69 -9.97 -3.88
N TRP A 109 -10.38 -8.98 -3.05
CA TRP A 109 -9.43 -9.16 -1.95
C TRP A 109 -10.01 -9.90 -0.76
N VAL A 110 -11.32 -10.18 -0.71
CA VAL A 110 -11.98 -10.89 0.40
C VAL A 110 -12.39 -12.29 -0.02
N ASP A 111 -13.00 -12.40 -1.19
CA ASP A 111 -13.68 -13.62 -1.64
C ASP A 111 -12.76 -14.59 -2.38
N ILE A 112 -11.66 -14.12 -2.96
CA ILE A 112 -10.69 -14.98 -3.67
C ILE A 112 -9.68 -15.47 -2.63
N PRO A 113 -9.68 -16.77 -2.25
CA PRO A 113 -8.85 -17.26 -1.14
C PRO A 113 -7.35 -17.02 -1.35
N ASN A 114 -6.89 -17.07 -2.60
CA ASN A 114 -5.50 -16.83 -2.95
C ASN A 114 -5.11 -15.35 -2.96
N TRP A 115 -6.07 -14.43 -2.86
CA TRP A 115 -5.84 -12.97 -2.81
C TRP A 115 -6.12 -12.40 -1.41
N ALA A 116 -6.98 -13.07 -0.63
CA ALA A 116 -7.27 -12.73 0.76
C ALA A 116 -6.00 -12.40 1.55
N ALA A 117 -6.07 -11.30 2.29
CA ALA A 117 -4.99 -10.79 3.10
C ALA A 117 -5.24 -11.08 4.58
N HIS A 118 -4.18 -11.13 5.37
CA HIS A 118 -4.31 -11.19 6.82
C HIS A 118 -4.70 -9.82 7.38
N TYR A 119 -4.26 -8.73 6.72
CA TYR A 119 -4.54 -7.36 7.13
C TYR A 119 -4.90 -6.48 5.92
N TYR A 120 -5.82 -5.55 6.12
CA TYR A 120 -6.20 -4.54 5.15
C TYR A 120 -5.92 -3.17 5.73
N LEU A 121 -5.02 -2.42 5.10
CA LEU A 121 -4.65 -1.08 5.54
C LEU A 121 -5.21 -0.06 4.55
N ALA A 122 -5.89 0.93 5.09
CA ALA A 122 -6.34 2.06 4.29
C ALA A 122 -5.26 3.10 4.16
N VAL A 123 -5.14 3.68 2.97
CA VAL A 123 -4.15 4.73 2.71
C VAL A 123 -4.85 5.96 2.16
N GLN A 124 -4.73 7.07 2.87
CA GLN A 124 -5.16 8.38 2.36
C GLN A 124 -3.99 9.05 1.65
N LEU A 125 -4.23 9.66 0.50
CA LEU A 125 -3.21 10.43 -0.23
C LEU A 125 -3.66 11.87 -0.42
N ASP A 126 -2.74 12.82 -0.24
CA ASP A 126 -2.88 14.20 -0.71
C ASP A 126 -1.76 14.48 -1.71
N LEU A 127 -2.09 14.39 -3.00
CA LEU A 127 -1.13 14.53 -4.08
C LEU A 127 -0.55 15.95 -4.20
N ALA A 128 -1.31 16.96 -3.77
CA ALA A 128 -0.88 18.35 -3.82
C ALA A 128 0.11 18.66 -2.68
N LYS A 129 -0.16 18.13 -1.48
CA LYS A 129 0.71 18.28 -0.31
C LYS A 129 1.80 17.21 -0.21
N ARG A 130 1.75 16.19 -1.07
CA ARG A 130 2.75 15.13 -1.22
C ARG A 130 2.99 14.28 0.03
N TRP A 131 1.88 13.87 0.65
CA TRP A 131 1.92 12.92 1.75
C TRP A 131 0.87 11.84 1.57
N LEU A 132 1.11 10.72 2.24
CA LEU A 132 0.13 9.67 2.45
C LEU A 132 0.03 9.31 3.93
N ARG A 133 -1.14 8.80 4.33
CA ARG A 133 -1.45 8.39 5.68
C ARG A 133 -2.02 6.98 5.67
N VAL A 134 -1.30 6.03 6.26
CA VAL A 134 -1.73 4.65 6.45
C VAL A 134 -2.44 4.51 7.78
N TRP A 135 -3.57 3.79 7.81
CA TRP A 135 -4.39 3.56 9.01
C TRP A 135 -5.22 2.27 8.87
N GLY A 136 -5.49 1.58 9.99
CA GLY A 136 -6.19 0.31 10.01
C GLY A 136 -5.91 -0.50 11.27
#